data_AF-A0A8B7PPD4-F1
#
_entry.id   AF-A0A8B7PPD4-F1
#
_cell.length_a   1.000
_cell.length_b   1.000
_cell.length_c   1.000
_cell.angle_alpha   90.00
_cell.angle_beta   90.00
_cell.angle_gamma   90.00
#
_symmetry.space_group_name_H-M   'P 1'
#
loop_
_entity.id
_entity.type
_entity.pdbx_description
1 polymer ?
#
loop_
_entity_poly.entity_id
_entity_poly.type
_entity_poly.pdbx_seq_one_letter_code
_entity_poly.pdbx_strand_id
1 'polypeptide(L)'
;MQSSRSGQPPASAGEAALASYLRQLCSDVTLVADKDGFFTHWIDQISGYISQDFVTRFSRLATDYDRIKMVWGVKPVHSLQVGRFYKSKDGEASARLREEGNAAFQRREVRTALERYSQAVTRAPHTGSSLQLAYGNRSAALCQLKLYRWCLRDLRLALVYHYPQDLRYKVLERAGHCYQQLHLVKEALQCYRGALSALPNARLDEEKKSSWQQNIEQKLTECAGLQKESACLQSCQNENGNLVESSLIGDLNVDDQTAAEQLIMNDSENAHDNDWKGVGESAPPAQGFTPHPALPSASTAVHIKFSPHEGRHAVAARDVAPGE
;
A
#
# COMPACT_ATOMS: atom_id res chain seq x y z
N MET A 1 -27.90 -11.96 -1.75
CA MET A 1 -28.34 -12.16 -0.35
C MET A 1 -27.85 -10.96 0.45
N GLN A 2 -28.78 -10.25 1.08
CA GLN A 2 -28.55 -9.00 1.80
C GLN A 2 -27.61 -9.24 3.00
N SER A 3 -26.40 -8.67 3.01
CA SER A 3 -25.55 -8.67 4.22
C SER A 3 -26.03 -7.59 5.17
N SER A 4 -27.06 -7.95 5.93
CA SER A 4 -27.40 -7.27 7.16
C SER A 4 -26.24 -7.36 8.15
N ARG A 5 -25.92 -6.20 8.75
CA ARG A 5 -25.44 -5.96 10.13
C ARG A 5 -24.32 -4.94 10.19
N SER A 6 -24.70 -3.68 10.00
CA SER A 6 -24.12 -2.58 10.78
C SER A 6 -25.29 -1.92 11.50
N GLY A 7 -25.22 -1.74 12.82
CA GLY A 7 -26.28 -1.04 13.53
C GLY A 7 -26.18 -1.03 15.04
N GLN A 8 -26.12 -2.18 15.71
CA GLN A 8 -26.21 -2.20 17.18
C GLN A 8 -25.33 -3.28 17.80
N PRO A 9 -24.75 -3.00 18.99
CA PRO A 9 -24.08 -4.02 19.78
C PRO A 9 -25.10 -5.13 20.11
N PRO A 10 -24.66 -6.40 20.20
CA PRO A 10 -25.55 -7.50 20.56
C PRO A 10 -26.23 -7.20 21.90
N ALA A 11 -27.56 -7.03 21.87
CA ALA A 11 -28.37 -6.80 23.05
C ALA A 11 -28.23 -8.02 23.96
N SER A 12 -27.60 -7.85 25.13
CA SER A 12 -27.24 -8.87 26.14
C SER A 12 -25.92 -9.64 25.98
N ALA A 13 -24.97 -9.17 25.18
CA ALA A 13 -23.63 -9.77 25.13
C ALA A 13 -22.79 -9.50 26.38
N GLY A 14 -22.21 -10.56 26.96
CA GLY A 14 -21.19 -10.44 28.01
C GLY A 14 -19.97 -9.64 27.55
N GLU A 15 -19.17 -9.17 28.51
CA GLU A 15 -18.04 -8.23 28.32
C GLU A 15 -17.07 -8.66 27.20
N ALA A 16 -16.82 -9.96 27.06
CA ALA A 16 -15.98 -10.53 26.00
C ALA A 16 -16.57 -10.40 24.59
N ALA A 17 -17.89 -10.55 24.45
CA ALA A 17 -18.57 -10.45 23.16
C ALA A 17 -18.75 -8.99 22.73
N LEU A 18 -18.98 -8.08 23.68
CA LEU A 18 -18.92 -6.64 23.42
C LEU A 18 -17.50 -6.21 23.02
N ALA A 19 -16.47 -6.69 23.73
CA ALA A 19 -15.08 -6.43 23.37
C ALA A 19 -14.73 -6.97 21.97
N SER A 20 -15.21 -8.16 21.60
CA SER A 20 -15.03 -8.72 20.26
C SER A 20 -15.72 -7.88 19.18
N TYR A 21 -16.97 -7.46 19.42
CA TYR A 21 -17.71 -6.58 18.53
C TYR A 21 -17.04 -5.21 18.34
N LEU A 22 -16.63 -4.57 19.44
CA LEU A 22 -15.94 -3.29 19.40
C LEU A 22 -14.57 -3.42 18.71
N ARG A 23 -13.84 -4.52 18.91
CA ARG A 23 -12.61 -4.82 18.17
C ARG A 23 -12.86 -4.95 16.68
N GLN A 24 -13.94 -5.61 16.27
CA GLN A 24 -14.29 -5.77 14.86
C GLN A 24 -14.70 -4.44 14.23
N LEU A 25 -15.53 -3.65 14.89
CA LEU A 25 -15.94 -2.32 14.44
C LEU A 25 -14.74 -1.35 14.31
N CYS A 26 -13.85 -1.34 15.30
CA CYS A 26 -12.60 -0.57 15.25
C CYS A 26 -11.55 -1.18 14.30
N SER A 27 -11.70 -2.45 13.92
CA SER A 27 -10.84 -3.12 12.95
C SER A 27 -11.13 -2.61 11.54
N ASP A 28 -12.40 -2.50 11.18
CA ASP A 28 -12.87 -2.13 9.84
C ASP A 28 -12.76 -0.61 9.56
N VAL A 29 -12.78 0.23 10.60
CA VAL A 29 -12.63 1.69 10.48
C VAL A 29 -11.18 2.09 10.79
N THR A 30 -10.33 2.23 9.77
CA THR A 30 -8.88 2.43 10.00
C THR A 30 -8.29 3.74 9.52
N LEU A 31 -8.84 4.40 8.51
CA LEU A 31 -8.18 5.58 7.94
C LEU A 31 -9.12 6.74 7.66
N VAL A 32 -10.38 6.48 7.31
CA VAL A 32 -11.43 7.49 7.14
C VAL A 32 -12.78 6.83 7.42
N ALA A 33 -13.60 7.46 8.24
CA ALA A 33 -15.02 7.15 8.34
C ALA A 33 -15.80 8.44 8.56
N ASP A 34 -16.90 8.60 7.82
CA ASP A 34 -17.82 9.74 7.95
C ASP A 34 -18.74 9.62 9.18
N LYS A 35 -18.53 8.59 10.01
CA LYS A 35 -19.30 8.36 11.24
C LYS A 35 -18.56 8.98 12.41
N ASP A 36 -19.29 9.68 13.28
CA ASP A 36 -18.75 10.19 14.53
C ASP A 36 -18.03 9.08 15.30
N GLY A 37 -16.74 9.30 15.55
CA GLY A 37 -15.88 8.33 16.21
C GLY A 37 -16.19 8.22 17.70
N PHE A 38 -15.68 7.15 18.31
CA PHE A 38 -15.75 6.93 19.76
C PHE A 38 -15.40 8.18 20.58
N PHE A 39 -14.34 8.90 20.18
CA PHE A 39 -13.83 10.05 20.94
C PHE A 39 -14.78 11.24 20.96
N THR A 40 -15.53 11.50 19.88
CA THR A 40 -16.49 12.62 19.83
C THR A 40 -17.59 12.41 20.86
N HIS A 41 -18.25 11.24 20.81
CA HIS A 41 -19.27 10.88 21.78
C HIS A 41 -18.72 10.79 23.21
N TRP A 42 -17.50 10.25 23.39
CA TRP A 42 -16.87 10.16 24.70
C TRP A 42 -16.59 11.55 25.31
N ILE A 43 -16.12 12.51 24.50
CA ILE A 43 -15.89 13.90 24.92
C ILE A 43 -17.22 14.59 25.26
N ASP A 44 -18.29 14.36 24.48
CA ASP A 44 -19.61 14.94 24.79
C ASP A 44 -20.13 14.45 26.15
N GLN A 45 -19.96 13.15 26.43
CA GLN A 45 -20.32 12.58 27.72
C GLN A 45 -19.51 13.21 28.86
N ILE A 46 -18.21 13.45 28.68
CA ILE A 46 -17.37 14.14 29.68
C ILE A 46 -17.82 15.60 29.85
N SER A 47 -18.09 16.29 28.74
CA SER A 47 -18.46 17.71 28.73
C SER A 47 -19.74 17.98 29.51
N GLY A 48 -20.70 17.04 29.50
CA GLY A 48 -21.90 17.11 30.33
C GLY A 48 -21.64 17.15 31.85
N TYR A 49 -20.47 16.70 32.31
CA TYR A 49 -20.06 16.75 33.73
C TYR A 49 -19.18 17.96 34.07
N ILE A 50 -18.68 18.68 33.06
CA ILE A 50 -17.81 19.85 33.24
C ILE A 50 -18.69 21.11 33.31
N SER A 51 -19.20 21.41 34.49
CA SER A 51 -19.92 22.65 34.76
C SER A 51 -18.98 23.84 35.02
N GLN A 52 -19.52 25.06 35.02
CA GLN A 52 -18.74 26.26 35.38
C GLN A 52 -18.19 26.18 36.82
N ASP A 53 -18.91 25.55 37.74
CA ASP A 53 -18.43 25.28 39.10
C ASP A 53 -17.25 24.29 39.10
N PHE A 54 -17.34 23.22 38.30
CA PHE A 54 -16.23 22.27 38.13
C PHE A 54 -14.97 22.99 37.64
N VAL A 55 -15.08 23.83 36.61
CA VAL A 55 -13.95 24.60 36.06
C VAL A 55 -13.38 25.56 37.10
N THR A 56 -14.24 26.23 37.86
CA THR A 56 -13.82 27.17 38.93
C THR A 56 -13.05 26.44 40.02
N ARG A 57 -13.55 25.28 40.48
CA ARG A 57 -12.84 24.45 41.48
C ARG A 57 -11.54 23.89 40.91
N PHE A 58 -11.53 23.42 39.67
CA PHE A 58 -10.35 22.89 39.00
C PHE A 58 -9.23 23.94 38.88
N SER A 59 -9.57 25.17 38.50
CA SER A 59 -8.61 26.28 38.35
C SER A 59 -7.91 26.66 39.66
N ARG A 60 -8.53 26.38 40.81
CA ARG A 60 -8.00 26.67 42.15
C ARG A 60 -7.06 25.58 42.67
N LEU A 61 -6.91 24.46 41.96
CA LEU A 61 -6.04 23.37 42.37
C LEU A 61 -4.57 23.72 42.11
N ALA A 62 -3.74 23.56 43.15
CA ALA A 62 -2.33 23.94 43.13
C ALA A 62 -1.44 22.91 42.43
N THR A 63 -1.77 21.62 42.51
CA THR A 63 -0.93 20.53 42.00
C THR A 63 -1.57 19.79 40.84
N ASP A 64 -0.74 19.25 39.94
CA ASP A 64 -1.21 18.41 38.83
C ASP A 64 -1.81 17.09 39.34
N TYR A 65 -1.35 16.58 40.47
CA TYR A 65 -1.93 15.41 41.12
C TYR A 65 -3.40 15.66 41.49
N ASP A 66 -3.71 16.80 42.12
CA ASP A 66 -5.08 17.13 42.51
C ASP A 66 -5.97 17.35 41.29
N ARG A 67 -5.42 17.96 40.23
CA ARG A 67 -6.13 18.14 38.94
C ARG A 67 -6.49 16.79 38.32
N ILE A 68 -5.53 15.87 38.24
CA ILE A 68 -5.75 14.50 37.74
C ILE A 68 -6.78 13.79 38.61
N LYS A 69 -6.67 13.87 39.95
CA LYS A 69 -7.62 13.24 40.88
C LYS A 69 -9.04 13.77 40.70
N MET A 70 -9.20 15.08 40.49
CA MET A 70 -10.52 15.69 40.26
C MET A 70 -11.12 15.22 38.93
N VAL A 71 -10.35 15.21 37.85
CA VAL A 71 -10.78 14.71 36.53
C VAL A 71 -11.06 13.20 36.59
N TRP A 72 -10.26 12.44 37.32
CA TRP A 72 -10.47 11.00 37.55
C TRP A 72 -11.77 10.72 38.31
N GLY A 73 -12.35 11.69 39.02
CA GLY A 73 -13.68 11.54 39.64
C GLY A 73 -14.85 11.62 38.65
N VAL A 74 -14.61 12.03 37.40
CA VAL A 74 -15.65 12.17 36.37
C VAL A 74 -15.95 10.80 35.76
N LYS A 75 -17.13 10.23 36.07
CA LYS A 75 -17.48 8.83 35.72
C LYS A 75 -17.22 8.45 34.24
N PRO A 76 -17.58 9.28 33.24
CA PRO A 76 -17.28 8.97 31.83
C PRO A 76 -15.79 8.79 31.50
N VAL A 77 -14.87 9.37 32.28
CA VAL A 77 -13.41 9.24 32.05
C VAL A 77 -12.97 7.78 32.14
N HIS A 78 -13.62 6.97 32.99
CA HIS A 78 -13.31 5.54 33.12
C HIS A 78 -13.82 4.66 31.97
N SER A 79 -14.69 5.19 31.11
CA SER A 79 -15.21 4.42 29.98
C SER A 79 -14.19 4.25 28.85
N LEU A 80 -13.12 5.05 28.84
CA LEU A 80 -11.98 4.85 27.95
C LEU A 80 -11.12 3.69 28.46
N GLN A 81 -11.38 2.50 27.94
CA GLN A 81 -10.52 1.35 28.16
C GLN A 81 -9.32 1.40 27.21
N VAL A 82 -8.20 1.94 27.68
CA VAL A 82 -6.94 1.93 26.92
C VAL A 82 -6.28 0.55 27.03
N GLY A 83 -6.51 -0.29 26.02
CA GLY A 83 -5.88 -1.60 25.88
C GLY A 83 -4.82 -1.62 24.78
N ARG A 84 -3.85 -2.54 24.88
CA ARG A 84 -3.01 -2.90 23.74
C ARG A 84 -3.90 -3.53 22.67
N PHE A 85 -4.11 -2.82 21.57
CA PHE A 85 -4.80 -3.35 20.41
C PHE A 85 -3.80 -3.52 19.28
N TYR A 86 -3.53 -4.79 18.94
CA TYR A 86 -2.65 -5.14 17.85
C TYR A 86 -3.47 -5.82 16.75
N LYS A 87 -3.47 -5.24 15.55
CA LYS A 87 -4.11 -5.83 14.38
C LYS A 87 -3.12 -6.81 13.74
N SER A 88 -3.25 -8.10 14.06
CA SER A 88 -2.46 -9.14 13.38
C SER A 88 -2.76 -9.13 11.89
N LYS A 89 -1.74 -9.36 11.06
CA LYS A 89 -1.93 -9.53 9.62
C LYS A 89 -2.95 -10.63 9.34
N ASP A 90 -3.79 -10.42 8.33
CA ASP A 90 -4.91 -11.28 7.98
C ASP A 90 -5.17 -11.21 6.47
N GLY A 91 -4.98 -12.35 5.80
CA GLY A 91 -5.16 -12.47 4.36
C GLY A 91 -6.62 -12.30 3.93
N GLU A 92 -7.58 -12.74 4.73
CA GLU A 92 -9.01 -12.62 4.40
C GLU A 92 -9.47 -11.17 4.52
N ALA A 93 -9.07 -10.48 5.60
CA ALA A 93 -9.33 -9.05 5.73
C ALA A 93 -8.68 -8.24 4.59
N SER A 94 -7.44 -8.59 4.22
CA SER A 94 -6.77 -7.98 3.06
C SER A 94 -7.54 -8.23 1.76
N ALA A 95 -8.02 -9.45 1.53
CA ALA A 95 -8.77 -9.81 0.34
C ALA A 95 -10.11 -9.05 0.26
N ARG A 96 -10.84 -8.94 1.37
CA ARG A 96 -12.09 -8.17 1.44
C ARG A 96 -11.88 -6.70 1.08
N LEU A 97 -10.89 -6.04 1.69
CA LEU A 97 -10.54 -4.65 1.39
C LEU A 97 -10.11 -4.47 -0.07
N ARG A 98 -9.41 -5.46 -0.63
CA ARG A 98 -9.04 -5.45 -2.05
C ARG A 98 -10.28 -5.55 -2.95
N GLU A 99 -11.28 -6.35 -2.61
CA GLU A 99 -12.54 -6.40 -3.38
C GLU A 99 -13.38 -5.12 -3.23
N GLU A 100 -13.39 -4.50 -2.04
CA GLU A 100 -13.99 -3.17 -1.85
C GLU A 100 -13.29 -2.11 -2.73
N GLY A 101 -11.96 -2.17 -2.81
CA GLY A 101 -11.16 -1.35 -3.71
C GLY A 101 -11.49 -1.60 -5.18
N ASN A 102 -11.66 -2.86 -5.59
CA ASN A 102 -12.07 -3.23 -6.95
C ASN A 102 -13.44 -2.61 -7.30
N ALA A 103 -14.41 -2.70 -6.39
CA ALA A 103 -15.74 -2.14 -6.58
C ALA A 103 -15.70 -0.60 -6.69
N ALA A 104 -14.89 0.08 -5.87
CA ALA A 104 -14.68 1.52 -5.99
C ALA A 104 -13.98 1.90 -7.31
N PHE A 105 -12.97 1.12 -7.72
CA PHE A 105 -12.24 1.34 -8.96
C PHE A 105 -13.13 1.20 -10.19
N GLN A 106 -14.00 0.19 -10.22
CA GLN A 106 -15.01 0.00 -11.27
C GLN A 106 -16.01 1.16 -11.35
N ARG A 107 -16.37 1.76 -10.20
CA ARG A 107 -17.20 2.96 -10.12
C ARG A 107 -16.45 4.27 -10.46
N ARG A 108 -15.17 4.18 -10.87
CA ARG A 108 -14.27 5.31 -11.17
C ARG A 108 -13.97 6.20 -9.95
N GLU A 109 -14.19 5.69 -8.74
CA GLU A 109 -13.83 6.35 -7.48
C GLU A 109 -12.37 6.04 -7.11
N VAL A 110 -11.43 6.58 -7.90
CA VAL A 110 -10.02 6.16 -7.85
C VAL A 110 -9.35 6.43 -6.50
N ARG A 111 -9.68 7.55 -5.84
CA ARG A 111 -9.13 7.88 -4.51
C ARG A 111 -9.61 6.91 -3.44
N THR A 112 -10.90 6.60 -3.43
CA THR A 112 -11.48 5.58 -2.54
C THR A 112 -10.86 4.21 -2.79
N ALA A 113 -10.65 3.84 -4.06
CA ALA A 113 -9.96 2.61 -4.41
C ALA A 113 -8.53 2.57 -3.86
N LEU A 114 -7.76 3.67 -4.02
CA LEU A 114 -6.41 3.79 -3.48
C LEU A 114 -6.39 3.61 -1.95
N GLU A 115 -7.33 4.21 -1.23
CA GLU A 115 -7.46 4.06 0.22
C GLU A 115 -7.72 2.61 0.61
N ARG A 116 -8.69 1.94 -0.03
CA ARG A 116 -9.02 0.53 0.25
C ARG A 116 -7.88 -0.42 -0.09
N TYR A 117 -7.21 -0.23 -1.22
CA TYR A 117 -6.02 -1.01 -1.56
C TYR A 117 -4.86 -0.76 -0.59
N SER A 118 -4.69 0.48 -0.10
CA SER A 118 -3.69 0.78 0.92
C SER A 118 -3.99 0.05 2.23
N GLN A 119 -5.26 0.04 2.67
CA GLN A 119 -5.68 -0.75 3.82
C GLN A 119 -5.42 -2.25 3.58
N ALA A 120 -5.72 -2.77 2.39
CA ALA A 120 -5.42 -4.16 2.03
C ALA A 120 -3.92 -4.49 2.22
N VAL A 121 -3.02 -3.66 1.69
CA VAL A 121 -1.56 -3.82 1.88
C VAL A 121 -1.19 -3.85 3.38
N THR A 122 -1.79 -2.96 4.20
CA THR A 122 -1.49 -2.94 5.64
C THR A 122 -1.97 -4.20 6.37
N ARG A 123 -3.07 -4.82 5.92
CA ARG A 123 -3.62 -6.05 6.51
C ARG A 123 -2.94 -7.32 5.98
N ALA A 124 -2.40 -7.29 4.77
CA ALA A 124 -1.84 -8.46 4.11
C ALA A 124 -0.66 -9.06 4.92
N PRO A 125 -0.66 -10.39 5.16
CA PRO A 125 0.51 -11.09 5.66
C PRO A 125 1.62 -11.10 4.59
N HIS A 126 2.88 -11.20 5.05
CA HIS A 126 4.03 -11.34 4.15
C HIS A 126 4.08 -12.70 3.44
N THR A 127 3.35 -13.69 3.96
CA THR A 127 3.19 -15.02 3.37
C THR A 127 1.89 -15.11 2.58
N GLY A 128 1.86 -15.95 1.55
CA GLY A 128 0.67 -16.18 0.72
C GLY A 128 0.56 -15.23 -0.47
N SER A 129 -0.67 -15.04 -0.97
CA SER A 129 -0.96 -14.30 -2.21
C SER A 129 -1.53 -12.89 -2.04
N SER A 130 -1.93 -12.53 -0.82
CA SER A 130 -2.70 -11.30 -0.58
C SER A 130 -1.88 -10.02 -0.78
N LEU A 131 -0.60 -10.04 -0.42
CA LEU A 131 0.26 -8.86 -0.41
C LEU A 131 0.61 -8.40 -1.83
N GLN A 132 1.11 -9.31 -2.66
CA GLN A 132 1.45 -9.04 -4.07
C GLN A 132 0.21 -8.63 -4.89
N LEU A 133 -0.96 -9.26 -4.64
CA LEU A 133 -2.22 -8.86 -5.27
C LEU A 133 -2.67 -7.46 -4.83
N ALA A 134 -2.50 -7.13 -3.55
CA ALA A 134 -2.82 -5.79 -3.05
C ALA A 134 -1.91 -4.71 -3.66
N TYR A 135 -0.60 -4.95 -3.80
CA TYR A 135 0.31 -4.06 -4.53
C TYR A 135 -0.05 -3.93 -6.02
N GLY A 136 -0.38 -5.05 -6.68
CA GLY A 136 -0.82 -5.06 -8.08
C GLY A 136 -2.10 -4.26 -8.32
N ASN A 137 -3.03 -4.23 -7.35
CA ASN A 137 -4.25 -3.44 -7.45
C ASN A 137 -4.02 -1.97 -7.06
N ARG A 138 -3.22 -1.70 -6.02
CA ARG A 138 -2.88 -0.34 -5.60
C ARG A 138 -2.12 0.42 -6.68
N SER A 139 -1.19 -0.24 -7.37
CA SER A 139 -0.49 0.34 -8.53
C SER A 139 -1.44 0.76 -9.66
N ALA A 140 -2.57 0.07 -9.87
CA ALA A 140 -3.57 0.48 -10.86
C ALA A 140 -4.20 1.83 -10.51
N ALA A 141 -4.57 2.04 -9.25
CA ALA A 141 -5.09 3.32 -8.75
C ALA A 141 -4.04 4.43 -8.84
N LEU A 142 -2.79 4.15 -8.46
CA LEU A 142 -1.69 5.11 -8.57
C LEU A 142 -1.42 5.52 -10.03
N CYS A 143 -1.44 4.58 -10.96
CA CYS A 143 -1.28 4.85 -12.38
C CYS A 143 -2.38 5.77 -12.91
N GLN A 144 -3.64 5.52 -12.53
CA GLN A 144 -4.77 6.36 -12.96
C GLN A 144 -4.73 7.77 -12.34
N LEU A 145 -4.12 7.92 -11.16
CA LEU A 145 -3.85 9.21 -10.52
C LEU A 145 -2.57 9.89 -11.05
N LYS A 146 -1.92 9.34 -12.07
CA LYS A 146 -0.66 9.83 -12.65
C LYS A 146 0.51 9.90 -11.67
N LEU A 147 0.44 9.11 -10.60
CA LEU A 147 1.50 8.96 -9.61
C LEU A 147 2.47 7.87 -10.07
N TYR A 148 3.15 8.10 -11.20
CA TYR A 148 3.87 7.06 -11.94
C TYR A 148 5.05 6.45 -11.17
N ARG A 149 5.84 7.26 -10.46
CA ARG A 149 6.93 6.74 -9.61
C ARG A 149 6.42 5.86 -8.46
N TRP A 150 5.32 6.26 -7.82
CA TRP A 150 4.64 5.45 -6.80
C TRP A 150 4.07 4.14 -7.38
N CYS A 151 3.53 4.21 -8.59
CA CYS A 151 3.05 3.04 -9.31
C CYS A 151 4.18 2.03 -9.57
N LEU A 152 5.30 2.47 -10.15
CA LEU A 152 6.47 1.62 -10.43
C LEU A 152 7.01 0.93 -9.18
N ARG A 153 7.02 1.65 -8.05
CA ARG A 153 7.41 1.08 -6.76
C ARG A 153 6.48 -0.06 -6.31
N ASP A 154 5.17 0.11 -6.42
CA ASP A 154 4.22 -0.95 -6.09
C ASP A 154 4.34 -2.14 -7.05
N LEU A 155 4.61 -1.89 -8.34
CA LEU A 155 4.86 -2.95 -9.32
C LEU A 155 6.13 -3.73 -8.96
N ARG A 156 7.23 -3.06 -8.60
CA ARG A 156 8.45 -3.70 -8.08
C ARG A 156 8.14 -4.59 -6.89
N LEU A 157 7.43 -4.07 -5.88
CA LEU A 157 7.06 -4.85 -4.69
C LEU A 157 6.19 -6.06 -5.06
N ALA A 158 5.20 -5.88 -5.94
CA ALA A 158 4.39 -6.99 -6.42
C ALA A 158 5.25 -8.11 -7.05
N LEU A 159 6.21 -7.77 -7.91
CA LEU A 159 7.10 -8.71 -8.57
C LEU A 159 8.04 -9.43 -7.57
N VAL A 160 8.62 -8.68 -6.62
CA VAL A 160 9.47 -9.21 -5.53
C VAL A 160 8.72 -10.22 -4.68
N TYR A 161 7.46 -9.94 -4.34
CA TYR A 161 6.57 -10.85 -3.61
C TYR A 161 5.88 -11.89 -4.52
N HIS A 162 6.51 -12.24 -5.65
CA HIS A 162 6.06 -13.28 -6.57
C HIS A 162 4.63 -13.09 -7.08
N TYR A 163 4.38 -11.95 -7.74
CA TYR A 163 3.11 -11.71 -8.44
C TYR A 163 2.76 -12.89 -9.38
N PRO A 164 1.47 -13.32 -9.46
CA PRO A 164 1.08 -14.49 -10.25
C PRO A 164 1.45 -14.38 -11.72
N GLN A 165 1.95 -15.48 -12.30
CA GLN A 165 2.43 -15.52 -13.69
C GLN A 165 1.33 -15.20 -14.70
N ASP A 166 0.13 -15.71 -14.48
CA ASP A 166 -1.05 -15.47 -15.29
C ASP A 166 -1.58 -14.02 -15.25
N LEU A 167 -0.98 -13.17 -14.41
CA LEU A 167 -1.31 -11.75 -14.29
C LEU A 167 -0.11 -10.83 -14.61
N ARG A 168 1.06 -11.38 -14.98
CA ARG A 168 2.27 -10.57 -15.24
C ARG A 168 2.11 -9.55 -16.35
N TYR A 169 1.40 -9.89 -17.42
CA TYR A 169 1.12 -8.96 -18.52
C TYR A 169 0.50 -7.63 -18.04
N LYS A 170 -0.36 -7.65 -17.01
CA LYS A 170 -1.00 -6.42 -16.46
C LYS A 170 -0.03 -5.49 -15.77
N VAL A 171 0.93 -6.05 -15.02
CA VAL A 171 1.90 -5.24 -14.26
C VAL A 171 3.00 -4.73 -15.18
N LEU A 172 3.41 -5.52 -16.17
CA LEU A 172 4.40 -5.12 -17.18
C LEU A 172 3.85 -4.05 -18.13
N GLU A 173 2.62 -4.19 -18.62
CA GLU A 173 1.98 -3.16 -19.44
C GLU A 173 1.85 -1.83 -18.69
N ARG A 174 1.45 -1.90 -17.41
CA ARG A 174 1.36 -0.71 -16.55
C ARG A 174 2.72 -0.06 -16.29
N ALA A 175 3.77 -0.86 -16.10
CA ALA A 175 5.13 -0.36 -15.97
C ALA A 175 5.57 0.37 -17.25
N GLY A 176 5.31 -0.23 -18.42
CA GLY A 176 5.59 0.39 -19.72
C GLY A 176 4.91 1.75 -19.86
N HIS A 177 3.63 1.84 -19.49
CA HIS A 177 2.90 3.10 -19.48
C HIS A 177 3.51 4.13 -18.50
N CYS A 178 3.92 3.71 -17.30
CA CYS A 178 4.55 4.62 -16.34
C CYS A 178 5.89 5.16 -16.86
N TYR A 179 6.75 4.29 -17.41
CA TYR A 179 8.02 4.73 -18.00
C TYR A 179 7.82 5.65 -19.20
N GLN A 180 6.84 5.37 -20.06
CA GLN A 180 6.50 6.23 -21.19
C GLN A 180 6.09 7.64 -20.72
N GLN A 181 5.25 7.74 -19.69
CA GLN A 181 4.83 9.03 -19.11
C GLN A 181 5.96 9.75 -18.37
N LEU A 182 7.01 9.04 -17.97
CA LEU A 182 8.25 9.58 -17.39
C LEU A 182 9.31 9.88 -18.45
N HIS A 183 9.01 9.74 -19.74
CA HIS A 183 9.93 9.90 -20.87
C HIS A 183 11.14 8.94 -20.86
N LEU A 184 11.02 7.83 -20.13
CA LEU A 184 11.98 6.73 -20.10
C LEU A 184 11.61 5.71 -21.19
N VAL A 185 11.89 6.10 -22.44
CA VAL A 185 11.37 5.42 -23.64
C VAL A 185 11.94 4.00 -23.80
N LYS A 186 13.20 3.78 -23.44
CA LYS A 186 13.85 2.45 -23.60
C LYS A 186 13.25 1.44 -22.64
N GLU A 187 13.08 1.86 -21.39
CA GLU A 187 12.46 1.13 -20.29
C GLU A 187 11.00 0.80 -20.63
N ALA A 188 10.26 1.76 -21.18
CA ALA A 188 8.88 1.58 -21.62
C ALA A 188 8.76 0.49 -22.71
N LEU A 189 9.59 0.54 -23.75
CA LEU A 189 9.61 -0.45 -24.83
C LEU A 189 9.90 -1.86 -24.31
N GLN A 190 10.88 -1.98 -23.42
CA GLN A 190 11.23 -3.26 -22.80
C GLN A 190 10.05 -3.83 -21.99
N CYS A 191 9.37 -2.99 -21.20
CA CYS A 191 8.19 -3.41 -20.46
C CYS A 191 7.01 -3.82 -21.35
N TYR A 192 6.76 -3.12 -22.46
CA TYR A 192 5.70 -3.50 -23.40
C TYR A 192 6.01 -4.83 -24.11
N ARG A 193 7.27 -5.07 -24.53
CA ARG A 193 7.68 -6.38 -25.07
C ARG A 193 7.53 -7.49 -24.03
N GLY A 194 7.96 -7.25 -22.80
CA GLY A 194 7.76 -8.19 -21.70
C GLY A 194 6.28 -8.48 -21.44
N ALA A 195 5.40 -7.49 -21.57
CA ALA A 195 3.96 -7.68 -21.45
C ALA A 195 3.38 -8.58 -22.54
N LEU A 196 3.83 -8.43 -23.80
CA LEU A 196 3.45 -9.31 -24.91
C LEU A 196 3.97 -10.74 -24.69
N SER A 197 5.22 -10.89 -24.25
CA SER A 197 5.81 -12.20 -23.93
C SER A 197 5.08 -12.92 -22.78
N ALA A 198 4.53 -12.17 -21.81
CA ALA A 198 3.76 -12.71 -20.69
C ALA A 198 2.27 -13.00 -21.01
N LEU A 199 1.71 -12.42 -22.07
CA LEU A 199 0.28 -12.51 -22.40
C LEU A 199 -0.22 -13.94 -22.69
N PRO A 200 0.55 -14.85 -23.32
CA PRO A 200 0.13 -16.24 -23.51
C PRO A 200 -0.20 -16.98 -22.21
N ASN A 201 0.45 -16.63 -21.10
CA ASN A 201 0.21 -17.22 -19.79
C ASN A 201 -1.09 -16.73 -19.13
N ALA A 202 -1.75 -15.72 -19.70
CA ALA A 202 -2.95 -15.13 -19.13
C ALA A 202 -4.15 -16.10 -19.17
N ARG A 203 -4.85 -16.20 -18.03
CA ARG A 203 -6.15 -16.89 -17.94
C ARG A 203 -7.28 -16.01 -18.50
N LEU A 204 -7.25 -15.79 -19.80
CA LEU A 204 -8.22 -15.00 -20.55
C LEU A 204 -8.73 -15.79 -21.77
N ASP A 205 -9.93 -15.42 -22.22
CA ASP A 205 -10.47 -15.89 -23.51
C ASP A 205 -9.64 -15.31 -24.67
N GLU A 206 -9.55 -16.03 -25.80
CA GLU A 206 -8.71 -15.62 -26.93
C GLU A 206 -9.09 -14.24 -27.51
N GLU A 207 -10.37 -13.88 -27.52
CA GLU A 207 -10.83 -12.54 -27.93
C GLU A 207 -10.25 -11.44 -27.02
N LYS A 208 -10.25 -11.66 -25.70
CA LYS A 208 -9.68 -10.72 -24.74
C LYS A 208 -8.17 -10.65 -24.87
N LYS A 209 -7.49 -11.78 -25.10
CA LYS A 209 -6.04 -11.80 -25.36
C LYS A 209 -5.70 -10.98 -26.60
N SER A 210 -6.42 -11.19 -27.71
CA SER A 210 -6.23 -10.41 -28.94
C SER A 210 -6.44 -8.91 -28.72
N SER A 211 -7.48 -8.51 -27.99
CA SER A 211 -7.69 -7.11 -27.62
C SER A 211 -6.54 -6.54 -26.78
N TRP A 212 -6.05 -7.28 -25.79
CA TRP A 212 -4.88 -6.86 -25.00
C TRP A 212 -3.62 -6.74 -25.86
N GLN A 213 -3.38 -7.70 -26.75
CA GLN A 213 -2.26 -7.70 -27.67
C GLN A 213 -2.25 -6.45 -28.55
N GLN A 214 -3.37 -6.16 -29.22
CA GLN A 214 -3.50 -4.97 -30.08
C GLN A 214 -3.24 -3.67 -29.30
N ASN A 215 -3.77 -3.55 -28.08
CA ASN A 215 -3.55 -2.38 -27.23
C ASN A 215 -2.08 -2.21 -26.84
N ILE A 216 -1.37 -3.29 -26.54
CA ILE A 216 0.06 -3.24 -26.19
C ILE A 216 0.91 -2.94 -27.42
N GLU A 217 0.61 -3.56 -28.57
CA GLU A 217 1.30 -3.33 -29.85
C GLU A 217 1.15 -1.87 -30.32
N GLN A 218 -0.04 -1.28 -30.15
CA GLN A 218 -0.26 0.14 -30.43
C GLN A 218 0.65 1.01 -29.56
N LYS A 219 0.65 0.81 -28.23
CA LYS A 219 1.51 1.56 -27.30
C LYS A 219 2.99 1.39 -27.60
N LEU A 220 3.40 0.18 -27.97
CA LEU A 220 4.76 -0.15 -28.36
C LEU A 220 5.17 0.62 -29.63
N THR A 221 4.29 0.70 -30.62
CA THR A 221 4.52 1.44 -31.86
C THR A 221 4.61 2.95 -31.60
N GLU A 222 3.71 3.50 -30.79
CA GLU A 222 3.74 4.90 -30.36
C GLU A 222 5.06 5.22 -29.64
N CYS A 223 5.48 4.36 -28.71
CA CYS A 223 6.72 4.54 -27.96
C CYS A 223 7.97 4.41 -28.84
N ALA A 224 7.95 3.52 -29.84
CA ALA A 224 9.04 3.38 -30.81
C ALA A 224 9.15 4.61 -31.72
N GLY A 225 8.03 5.27 -32.05
CA GLY A 225 8.01 6.56 -32.75
C GLY A 225 8.76 7.65 -31.98
N LEU A 226 8.47 7.79 -30.68
CA LEU A 226 9.15 8.74 -29.79
C LEU A 226 10.67 8.49 -29.70
N GLN A 227 11.08 7.22 -29.76
CA GLN A 227 12.50 6.85 -29.77
C GLN A 227 13.21 7.35 -31.05
N LYS A 228 12.56 7.20 -32.21
CA LYS A 228 13.10 7.68 -33.49
C LYS A 228 13.25 9.19 -33.54
N GLU A 229 12.24 9.93 -33.09
CA GLU A 229 12.28 11.39 -33.04
C GLU A 229 13.44 11.88 -32.18
N SER A 230 13.63 11.26 -31.01
CA SER A 230 14.74 11.56 -30.10
C SER A 230 16.11 11.23 -30.72
N ALA A 231 16.23 10.11 -31.43
CA ALA A 231 17.47 9.72 -32.10
C ALA A 231 17.80 10.59 -33.32
N CYS A 232 16.80 11.01 -34.10
CA CYS A 232 16.96 11.92 -35.24
C CYS A 232 17.43 13.30 -34.77
N LEU A 233 16.87 13.82 -33.67
CA LEU A 233 17.33 15.08 -33.06
C LEU A 233 18.79 15.01 -32.58
N GLN A 234 19.24 13.85 -32.12
CA GLN A 234 20.64 13.62 -31.71
C GLN A 234 21.59 13.42 -32.90
N SER A 235 21.15 12.80 -34.00
CA SER A 235 21.98 12.62 -35.20
C SER A 235 22.16 13.90 -36.01
N CYS A 236 21.22 14.85 -35.95
CA CYS A 236 21.39 16.20 -36.52
C CYS A 236 22.54 17.00 -35.85
N GLN A 237 23.11 16.52 -34.74
CA GLN A 237 24.26 17.12 -34.06
C GLN A 237 25.58 16.41 -34.34
N ASN A 238 25.55 15.23 -34.99
CA ASN A 238 26.73 14.44 -35.30
C ASN A 238 26.81 14.20 -36.82
N GLU A 239 27.67 14.96 -37.49
CA GLU A 239 28.01 14.74 -38.90
C GLU A 239 28.75 13.40 -39.04
N ASN A 240 28.00 12.30 -39.21
CA ASN A 240 28.33 11.04 -39.88
C ASN A 240 27.46 9.91 -39.30
N GLY A 241 26.53 9.35 -40.09
CA GLY A 241 25.79 8.19 -39.62
C GLY A 241 24.89 7.55 -40.66
N ASN A 242 25.35 6.44 -41.24
CA ASN A 242 24.54 5.49 -42.00
C ASN A 242 23.34 5.01 -41.16
N LEU A 243 22.13 5.13 -41.70
CA LEU A 243 20.92 4.56 -41.13
C LEU A 243 20.81 3.09 -41.56
N VAL A 244 21.10 2.16 -40.66
CA VAL A 244 20.67 0.77 -40.81
C VAL A 244 19.26 0.68 -40.25
N GLU A 245 18.28 0.55 -41.14
CA GLU A 245 16.87 0.32 -40.80
C GLU A 245 16.72 -1.13 -40.30
N SER A 246 17.12 -1.38 -39.06
CA SER A 246 16.76 -2.60 -38.34
C SER A 246 15.28 -2.51 -37.94
N SER A 247 14.51 -3.59 -38.09
CA SER A 247 13.13 -3.63 -37.60
C SER A 247 13.14 -3.32 -36.10
N LEU A 248 12.64 -2.13 -35.72
CA LEU A 248 12.70 -1.66 -34.34
C LEU A 248 11.89 -2.51 -33.36
N ILE A 249 11.02 -3.34 -33.90
CA ILE A 249 10.35 -4.41 -33.19
C ILE A 249 11.12 -5.67 -33.57
N GLY A 250 12.23 -5.95 -32.89
CA GLY A 250 12.88 -7.25 -32.98
C GLY A 250 11.89 -8.36 -32.58
N ASP A 251 12.16 -9.60 -32.99
CA ASP A 251 11.32 -10.73 -32.63
C ASP A 251 11.15 -10.83 -31.10
N LEU A 252 9.92 -11.08 -30.65
CA LEU A 252 9.61 -11.29 -29.23
C LEU A 252 10.31 -12.56 -28.76
N ASN A 253 11.08 -12.45 -27.68
CA ASN A 253 11.75 -13.58 -27.04
C ASN A 253 11.14 -13.88 -25.67
N VAL A 254 11.25 -15.14 -25.24
CA VAL A 254 10.81 -15.56 -23.90
C VAL A 254 11.57 -14.79 -22.80
N ASP A 255 12.80 -14.37 -23.09
CA ASP A 255 13.64 -13.58 -22.19
C ASP A 255 13.12 -12.15 -21.97
N ASP A 256 12.26 -11.62 -22.86
CA ASP A 256 11.75 -10.24 -22.75
C ASP A 256 10.93 -10.05 -21.46
N GLN A 257 10.15 -11.06 -21.05
CA GLN A 257 9.42 -11.00 -19.78
C GLN A 257 10.41 -10.86 -18.61
N THR A 258 11.38 -11.77 -18.52
CA THR A 258 12.36 -11.78 -17.43
C THR A 258 13.18 -10.48 -17.40
N ALA A 259 13.59 -9.98 -18.56
CA ALA A 259 14.34 -8.74 -18.67
C ALA A 259 13.52 -7.54 -18.19
N ALA A 260 12.24 -7.45 -18.58
CA ALA A 260 11.35 -6.38 -18.11
C ALA A 260 11.10 -6.45 -16.59
N GLU A 261 10.93 -7.65 -16.05
CA GLU A 261 10.77 -7.84 -14.61
C GLU A 261 12.03 -7.42 -13.83
N GLN A 262 13.21 -7.82 -14.32
CA GLN A 262 14.50 -7.41 -13.72
C GLN A 262 14.70 -5.90 -13.81
N LEU A 263 14.35 -5.27 -14.92
CA LEU A 263 14.40 -3.82 -15.07
C LEU A 263 13.57 -3.13 -13.98
N ILE A 264 12.33 -3.55 -13.76
CA ILE A 264 11.46 -2.98 -12.72
C ILE A 264 12.01 -3.27 -11.31
N MET A 265 12.55 -4.46 -11.08
CA MET A 265 13.10 -4.84 -9.77
C MET A 265 14.41 -4.13 -9.42
N ASN A 266 15.20 -3.77 -10.43
CA ASN A 266 16.52 -3.13 -10.29
C ASN A 266 16.49 -1.62 -10.54
N ASP A 267 15.34 -1.03 -10.88
CA ASP A 267 15.22 0.41 -11.06
C ASP A 267 15.55 1.17 -9.76
N SER A 268 16.80 1.62 -9.70
CA SER A 268 17.42 2.32 -8.58
C SER A 268 17.06 3.81 -8.53
N GLU A 269 16.45 4.38 -9.57
CA GLU A 269 16.03 5.79 -9.58
C GLU A 269 14.84 6.09 -8.65
N ASN A 270 14.40 5.10 -7.86
CA ASN A 270 13.54 5.32 -6.71
C ASN A 270 14.31 5.88 -5.47
N ALA A 271 15.59 6.23 -5.63
CA ALA A 271 16.50 6.70 -4.58
C ALA A 271 17.21 8.04 -4.91
N HIS A 272 16.58 8.97 -5.63
CA HIS A 272 17.14 10.33 -5.70
C HIS A 272 16.87 11.09 -4.38
N ASP A 273 17.92 11.14 -3.55
CA ASP A 273 18.03 11.66 -2.17
C ASP A 273 17.55 13.10 -1.90
N ASN A 274 17.11 13.87 -2.91
CA ASN A 274 16.85 15.30 -2.75
C ASN A 274 15.37 15.71 -2.73
N ASP A 275 14.43 14.77 -2.86
CA ASP A 275 13.02 15.02 -2.54
C ASP A 275 12.68 14.13 -1.33
N TRP A 276 12.48 14.73 -0.15
CA TRP A 276 12.11 14.07 1.12
C TRP A 276 10.73 13.35 1.06
N LYS A 277 10.25 13.02 -0.13
CA LYS A 277 9.04 12.25 -0.40
C LYS A 277 9.31 10.75 -0.56
N GLY A 278 10.52 10.25 -0.35
CA GLY A 278 10.81 8.83 -0.46
C GLY A 278 10.18 8.02 0.69
N VAL A 279 9.22 7.13 0.39
CA VAL A 279 8.69 6.19 1.38
C VAL A 279 9.67 5.01 1.54
N GLY A 280 10.96 5.24 1.72
CA GLY A 280 11.95 4.23 2.11
C GLY A 280 12.37 3.26 1.01
N GLU A 281 13.59 2.76 1.12
CA GLU A 281 14.19 1.79 0.23
C GLU A 281 13.39 0.47 0.18
N SER A 282 13.77 -0.39 -0.75
CA SER A 282 13.29 -1.78 -0.90
C SER A 282 12.90 -2.39 0.45
N ALA A 283 11.69 -2.96 0.57
CA ALA A 283 11.49 -3.99 1.58
C ALA A 283 12.47 -5.11 1.20
N PRO A 284 13.54 -5.34 1.96
CA PRO A 284 14.52 -6.35 1.60
C PRO A 284 13.84 -7.72 1.64
N PRO A 285 14.37 -8.71 0.91
CA PRO A 285 13.77 -10.04 0.87
C PRO A 285 13.56 -10.55 2.31
N ALA A 286 12.41 -11.19 2.55
CA ALA A 286 11.96 -11.68 3.85
C ALA A 286 12.82 -12.85 4.42
N GLN A 287 14.10 -12.90 4.11
CA GLN A 287 15.04 -13.82 4.72
C GLN A 287 15.34 -13.33 6.14
N GLY A 288 14.61 -13.85 7.12
CA GLY A 288 14.92 -13.66 8.54
C GLY A 288 13.84 -13.01 9.40
N PHE A 289 12.70 -12.59 8.85
CA PHE A 289 11.62 -12.02 9.66
C PHE A 289 11.01 -13.09 10.58
N THR A 290 11.31 -12.99 11.87
CA THR A 290 10.74 -13.83 12.92
C THR A 290 9.87 -12.93 13.81
N PRO A 291 8.55 -13.15 13.91
CA PRO A 291 7.68 -12.26 14.68
C PRO A 291 8.05 -12.25 16.17
N HIS A 292 8.22 -11.06 16.75
CA HIS A 292 8.46 -10.91 18.18
C HIS A 292 7.25 -11.42 18.98
N PRO A 293 7.43 -12.24 20.03
CA PRO A 293 6.33 -12.90 20.74
C PRO A 293 5.33 -11.92 21.38
N ALA A 294 5.82 -10.76 21.82
CA ALA A 294 4.97 -9.70 22.38
C ALA A 294 4.53 -8.62 21.37
N LEU A 295 5.14 -8.58 20.19
CA LEU A 295 4.90 -7.56 19.16
C LEU A 295 4.97 -8.21 17.77
N PRO A 296 3.91 -8.90 17.33
CA PRO A 296 3.99 -9.72 16.11
C PRO A 296 4.26 -8.93 14.80
N SER A 297 4.20 -7.59 14.83
CA SER A 297 4.60 -6.71 13.71
C SER A 297 6.09 -6.45 13.64
N ALA A 298 6.84 -6.70 14.71
CA ALA A 298 8.26 -6.42 14.80
C ALA A 298 9.05 -7.72 14.73
N SER A 299 10.26 -7.68 14.20
CA SER A 299 11.18 -8.82 14.31
C SER A 299 11.56 -9.08 15.78
N THR A 300 11.86 -10.34 16.10
CA THR A 300 12.55 -10.73 17.35
C THR A 300 13.86 -9.96 17.57
N ALA A 301 14.46 -9.38 16.53
CA ALA A 301 15.61 -8.50 16.62
C ALA A 301 15.30 -7.15 17.31
N VAL A 302 14.04 -6.82 17.58
CA VAL A 302 13.63 -5.60 18.29
C VAL A 302 13.06 -5.94 19.66
N HIS A 303 13.62 -5.34 20.71
CA HIS A 303 13.07 -5.39 22.06
C HIS A 303 12.55 -4.02 22.50
N ILE A 304 11.51 -4.02 23.33
CA ILE A 304 11.07 -2.81 24.01
C ILE A 304 11.66 -2.80 25.42
N LYS A 305 12.50 -1.80 25.70
CA LYS A 305 13.03 -1.53 27.04
C LYS A 305 12.36 -0.30 27.62
N PHE A 306 12.49 -0.13 28.94
CA PHE A 306 12.03 1.06 29.64
C PHE A 306 13.22 1.72 30.33
N SER A 307 13.36 3.03 30.17
CA SER A 307 14.24 3.85 30.99
C SER A 307 13.43 4.98 31.67
N PRO A 308 13.84 5.46 32.86
CA PRO A 308 13.15 6.56 33.53
C PRO A 308 13.14 7.87 32.73
N HIS A 309 14.14 8.09 31.87
CA HIS A 309 14.31 9.32 31.11
C HIS A 309 13.61 9.31 29.74
N GLU A 310 13.53 8.16 29.08
CA GLU A 310 13.01 8.05 27.70
C GLU A 310 11.72 7.23 27.64
N GLY A 311 11.27 6.67 28.76
CA GLY A 311 10.12 5.79 28.80
C GLY A 311 10.39 4.49 28.02
N ARG A 312 9.35 3.98 27.35
CA ARG A 312 9.47 2.76 26.53
C ARG A 312 10.11 3.10 25.18
N HIS A 313 11.24 2.48 24.89
CA HIS A 313 11.98 2.68 23.64
C HIS A 313 12.34 1.33 23.02
N ALA A 314 12.43 1.31 21.69
CA ALA A 314 12.88 0.14 20.94
C ALA A 314 14.41 0.08 20.94
N VAL A 315 14.95 -1.11 21.18
CA VAL A 315 16.37 -1.40 21.09
C VAL A 315 16.58 -2.62 20.21
N ALA A 316 17.68 -2.61 19.45
CA ALA A 316 18.15 -3.80 18.75
C ALA A 316 18.58 -4.86 19.79
N ALA A 317 18.01 -6.05 19.69
CA ALA A 317 18.34 -7.23 20.49
C ALA A 317 19.63 -7.92 20.00
N ARG A 318 19.88 -7.78 18.70
CA ARG A 318 21.03 -8.24 17.94
C ARG A 318 21.17 -7.33 16.72
N ASP A 319 22.22 -7.52 15.93
CA ASP A 319 22.36 -6.82 14.66
C ASP A 319 21.12 -7.05 13.80
N VAL A 320 20.46 -5.94 13.44
CA VAL A 320 19.27 -5.93 12.59
C VAL A 320 19.76 -5.83 11.17
N ALA A 321 19.64 -6.92 10.41
CA ALA A 321 19.97 -6.88 8.99
C ALA A 321 18.97 -5.96 8.27
N PRO A 322 19.39 -5.23 7.22
CA PRO A 322 18.46 -4.51 6.37
C PRO A 322 17.35 -5.46 5.90
N GLY A 323 16.12 -5.21 6.41
CA GLY A 323 14.89 -5.90 6.01
C GLY A 323 14.30 -6.92 6.94
N GLU A 324 14.86 -7.02 8.15
CA GLU A 324 14.15 -7.58 9.29
C GLU A 324 13.09 -6.65 9.88
#